data_AF-A0A7W0NUU4-F1
#
_entry.id   AF-A0A7W0NUU4-F1
#
_cell.length_a   1.000
_cell.length_b   1.000
_cell.length_c   1.000
_cell.angle_alpha   90.00
_cell.angle_beta   90.00
_cell.angle_gamma   90.00
#
_symmetry.space_group_name_H-M   'P 1'
#
loop_
_entity.id
_entity.type
_entity.pdbx_description
1 polymer ?
#
loop_
_entity_poly.entity_id
_entity_poly.type
_entity_poly.pdbx_seq_one_letter_code
_entity_poly.pdbx_strand_id
1 'polypeptide(L)'
;MKNKFAKYIPVSFAAVALLITVAIQPSIHAQDKGESTESLDQSVGRIVGAWETTITPRNCETGEQVAPSFNGLITFNAGGTLAEYAANPALPFRTPGHGFWSADGGRGDYSMRFSFMPLTPAGVPVGRLRVSQMIQLNRFTDESYSSGSFALTNFAGIVIASGCSTSTAVRLN
;
A
#
# COMPACT_ATOMS: atom_id res chain seq x y z
N MET A 1 -70.85 2.35 42.09
CA MET A 1 -69.61 1.55 42.28
C MET A 1 -68.43 2.50 42.22
N LYS A 2 -67.58 2.43 43.26
CA LYS A 2 -66.48 3.35 43.56
C LYS A 2 -65.21 2.92 42.83
N ASN A 3 -64.37 3.85 42.35
CA ASN A 3 -62.96 4.10 42.74
C ASN A 3 -62.12 4.35 41.46
N LYS A 4 -61.11 5.23 41.37
CA LYS A 4 -60.35 6.00 42.37
C LYS A 4 -59.46 7.06 41.68
N PHE A 5 -59.29 8.18 42.39
CA PHE A 5 -58.11 9.06 42.49
C PHE A 5 -57.45 9.69 41.26
N ALA A 6 -57.61 11.02 41.16
CA ALA A 6 -56.47 11.92 41.01
C ALA A 6 -56.71 13.15 41.92
N LYS A 7 -55.73 13.42 42.77
CA LYS A 7 -55.74 14.41 43.86
C LYS A 7 -55.18 15.72 43.32
N TYR A 8 -55.92 16.81 43.45
CA TYR A 8 -55.42 18.18 43.30
C TYR A 8 -54.58 18.54 44.53
N ILE A 9 -53.59 19.44 44.40
CA ILE A 9 -53.40 20.63 45.25
C ILE A 9 -52.25 21.51 44.74
N PRO A 10 -52.30 22.84 44.95
CA PRO A 10 -51.59 23.86 44.19
C PRO A 10 -50.49 24.59 45.00
N VAL A 11 -49.67 25.36 44.26
CA VAL A 11 -49.17 26.73 44.51
C VAL A 11 -48.44 27.10 45.83
N SER A 12 -47.22 27.61 45.61
CA SER A 12 -46.43 28.66 46.31
C SER A 12 -46.14 28.56 47.80
N PHE A 13 -44.88 28.84 48.17
CA PHE A 13 -44.49 30.12 48.79
C PHE A 13 -42.98 30.33 48.64
N ALA A 14 -42.61 31.55 48.23
CA ALA A 14 -41.24 32.02 48.06
C ALA A 14 -40.52 32.16 49.41
N ALA A 15 -39.20 31.92 49.43
CA ALA A 15 -38.27 32.65 50.30
C ALA A 15 -36.84 32.55 49.75
N VAL A 16 -36.23 33.72 49.65
CA VAL A 16 -34.91 34.04 49.09
C VAL A 16 -33.81 33.68 50.09
N ALA A 17 -32.70 33.11 49.61
CA ALA A 17 -31.37 33.31 50.20
C ALA A 17 -30.29 33.07 49.14
N LEU A 18 -29.58 34.14 48.80
CA LEU A 18 -28.46 34.20 47.87
C LEU A 18 -27.21 33.56 48.52
N LEU A 19 -26.71 32.45 47.97
CA LEU A 19 -25.38 31.92 48.27
C LEU A 19 -24.62 31.77 46.95
N ILE A 20 -23.67 32.67 46.71
CA ILE A 20 -22.74 32.60 45.59
C ILE A 20 -21.70 31.52 45.93
N THR A 21 -21.78 30.35 45.31
CA THR A 21 -20.68 29.38 45.29
C THR A 21 -19.94 29.52 43.97
N VAL A 22 -18.74 30.11 44.02
CA VAL A 22 -17.77 30.02 42.93
C VAL A 22 -17.21 28.59 42.94
N ALA A 23 -17.78 27.72 42.11
CA ALA A 23 -17.19 26.41 41.84
C ALA A 23 -16.07 26.59 40.81
N ILE A 24 -14.82 26.64 41.29
CA ILE A 24 -13.64 26.42 40.45
C ILE A 24 -13.68 24.95 40.05
N GLN A 25 -14.22 24.65 38.86
CA GLN A 25 -14.05 23.34 38.26
C GLN A 25 -12.63 23.26 37.68
N PRO A 26 -11.77 22.30 38.08
CA PRO A 26 -10.63 21.97 37.27
C PRO A 26 -11.16 21.32 36.00
N SER A 27 -10.99 21.98 34.87
CA SER A 27 -11.15 21.37 33.56
C SER A 27 -10.10 20.26 33.48
N ILE A 28 -10.50 19.03 33.78
CA ILE A 28 -9.74 17.85 33.37
C ILE A 28 -9.82 17.84 31.85
N HIS A 29 -8.82 18.43 31.21
CA HIS A 29 -8.53 18.18 29.81
C HIS A 29 -8.21 16.70 29.69
N ALA A 30 -9.22 15.90 29.32
CA ALA A 30 -8.99 14.61 28.70
C ALA A 30 -8.23 14.90 27.40
N GLN A 31 -6.90 14.86 27.46
CA GLN A 31 -6.08 14.71 26.27
C GLN A 31 -6.34 13.30 25.76
N ASP A 32 -7.33 13.17 24.88
CA ASP A 32 -7.37 12.07 23.93
C ASP A 32 -6.07 12.18 23.14
N LYS A 33 -5.09 11.36 23.51
CA LYS A 33 -3.90 11.13 22.70
C LYS A 33 -4.41 10.45 21.44
N GLY A 34 -4.78 11.26 20.44
CA GLY A 34 -4.86 10.81 19.06
C GLY A 34 -3.52 10.19 18.71
N GLU A 35 -3.49 8.86 18.68
CA GLU A 35 -2.34 8.07 18.31
C GLU A 35 -2.05 8.32 16.81
N SER A 36 -1.25 9.34 16.55
CA SER A 36 -0.32 9.48 15.42
C SER A 36 -0.76 8.87 14.08
N THR A 37 -1.87 9.35 13.51
CA THR A 37 -2.25 9.02 12.13
C THR A 37 -1.18 9.50 11.13
N GLU A 38 -0.48 10.60 11.44
CA GLU A 38 0.64 11.11 10.62
C GLU A 38 1.84 10.15 10.55
N SER A 39 2.15 9.42 11.62
CA SER A 39 3.32 8.52 11.63
C SER A 39 3.08 7.24 10.81
N LEU A 40 1.84 6.75 10.78
CA LEU A 40 1.44 5.62 9.95
C LEU A 40 1.41 6.03 8.47
N ASP A 41 0.84 7.20 8.17
CA ASP A 41 0.78 7.74 6.81
C ASP A 41 2.19 7.99 6.23
N GLN A 42 3.11 8.57 7.02
CA GLN A 42 4.51 8.71 6.64
C GLN A 42 5.19 7.34 6.40
N SER A 43 4.87 6.32 7.20
CA SER A 43 5.46 4.98 7.05
C SER A 43 4.96 4.23 5.81
N VAL A 44 3.68 4.41 5.46
CA VAL A 44 3.01 3.83 4.29
C VAL A 44 3.46 4.55 3.01
N GLY A 45 3.75 5.84 3.08
CA GLY A 45 4.23 6.63 1.95
C GLY A 45 5.72 6.44 1.62
N ARG A 46 6.51 5.75 2.45
CA ARG A 46 7.98 5.69 2.26
C ARG A 46 8.40 5.06 0.94
N ILE A 47 7.62 4.14 0.38
CA ILE A 47 7.96 3.52 -0.92
C ILE A 47 7.78 4.50 -2.11
N VAL A 48 7.01 5.58 -1.94
CA VAL A 48 6.75 6.57 -2.99
C VAL A 48 8.06 7.19 -3.49
N GLY A 49 8.19 7.32 -4.81
CA GLY A 49 9.38 7.86 -5.47
C GLY A 49 9.91 6.94 -6.56
N ALA A 50 11.07 7.29 -7.10
CA ALA A 50 11.75 6.56 -8.18
C ALA A 50 12.90 5.72 -7.62
N TRP A 51 13.06 4.53 -8.18
CA TRP A 51 14.00 3.51 -7.72
C TRP A 51 14.68 2.85 -8.90
N GLU A 52 15.98 2.58 -8.76
CA GLU A 52 16.70 1.67 -9.63
C GLU A 52 16.62 0.26 -9.05
N THR A 53 16.28 -0.71 -9.89
CA THR A 53 16.09 -2.11 -9.52
C THR A 53 17.10 -3.01 -10.22
N THR A 54 17.49 -4.09 -9.54
CA THR A 54 18.22 -5.20 -10.14
C THR A 54 17.41 -6.47 -9.97
N ILE A 55 16.87 -6.96 -11.08
CA ILE A 55 15.99 -8.12 -11.15
C ILE A 55 16.83 -9.37 -11.42
N THR A 56 16.59 -10.43 -10.67
CA THR A 56 17.22 -11.74 -10.86
C THR A 56 16.13 -12.80 -11.11
N PRO A 57 16.06 -13.40 -12.31
CA PRO A 57 15.18 -14.52 -12.60
C PRO A 57 15.52 -15.76 -11.76
N ARG A 58 14.50 -16.37 -11.16
CA ARG A 58 14.65 -17.52 -10.26
C ARG A 58 13.83 -18.73 -10.71
N ASN A 59 14.35 -19.92 -10.44
CA ASN A 59 13.56 -21.13 -10.38
C ASN A 59 12.58 -21.01 -9.19
N CYS A 60 11.29 -21.26 -9.43
CA CYS A 60 10.25 -21.08 -8.41
C CYS A 60 10.32 -22.11 -7.27
N GLU A 61 10.91 -23.29 -7.50
CA GLU A 61 11.01 -24.36 -6.53
C GLU A 61 12.32 -24.28 -5.74
N THR A 62 13.44 -24.06 -6.44
CA THR A 62 14.78 -24.12 -5.82
C THR A 62 15.33 -22.75 -5.40
N GLY A 63 14.80 -21.65 -5.96
CA GLY A 63 15.35 -20.31 -5.75
C GLY A 63 16.68 -20.06 -6.48
N GLU A 64 17.17 -21.02 -7.27
CA GLU A 64 18.39 -20.84 -8.07
C GLU A 64 18.19 -19.81 -9.18
N GLN A 65 19.26 -19.11 -9.52
CA GLN A 65 19.24 -18.15 -10.63
C GLN A 65 19.18 -18.91 -11.97
N VAL A 66 18.20 -18.57 -12.81
CA VAL A 66 17.98 -19.27 -14.11
C VAL A 66 18.38 -18.46 -15.33
N ALA A 67 18.67 -17.17 -15.16
CA ALA A 67 19.15 -16.28 -16.21
C ALA A 67 19.93 -15.11 -15.62
N PRO A 68 20.75 -14.39 -16.41
CA PRO A 68 21.45 -13.20 -15.96
C PRO A 68 20.51 -12.15 -15.36
N SER A 69 21.00 -11.46 -14.33
CA SER A 69 20.29 -10.34 -13.73
C SER A 69 20.26 -9.14 -14.68
N PHE A 70 19.28 -8.27 -14.48
CA PHE A 70 19.13 -7.07 -15.30
C PHE A 70 18.53 -5.91 -14.52
N ASN A 71 18.75 -4.69 -15.03
CA ASN A 71 18.33 -3.49 -14.33
C ASN A 71 17.00 -2.96 -14.84
N GLY A 72 16.33 -2.21 -13.97
CA GLY A 72 15.15 -1.44 -14.33
C GLY A 72 14.96 -0.22 -13.46
N LEU A 73 13.92 0.53 -13.80
CA LEU A 73 13.44 1.66 -13.05
C LEU A 73 11.99 1.42 -12.67
N ILE A 74 11.63 1.75 -11.43
CA ILE A 74 10.24 1.75 -10.99
C ILE A 74 9.93 3.06 -10.27
N THR A 75 8.78 3.64 -10.57
CA THR A 75 8.26 4.80 -9.85
C THR A 75 6.97 4.39 -9.16
N PHE A 76 6.96 4.46 -7.84
CA PHE A 76 5.75 4.30 -7.03
C PHE A 76 5.15 5.68 -6.83
N ASN A 77 3.98 5.92 -7.43
CA ASN A 77 3.28 7.18 -7.28
C ASN A 77 2.53 7.20 -5.96
N ALA A 78 2.41 8.40 -5.36
CA ALA A 78 1.41 8.63 -4.33
C ALA A 78 0.02 8.28 -4.90
N GLY A 79 -0.81 7.60 -4.11
CA GLY A 79 -2.12 7.11 -4.56
C GLY A 79 -2.14 5.67 -5.10
N GLY A 80 -1.06 4.90 -4.93
CA GLY A 80 -1.11 3.45 -5.12
C GLY A 80 -0.95 2.96 -6.56
N THR A 81 -0.48 3.81 -7.49
CA THR A 81 -0.13 3.40 -8.86
C THR A 81 1.38 3.34 -9.05
N LEU A 82 1.84 2.62 -10.06
CA LEU A 82 3.26 2.57 -10.41
C LEU A 82 3.49 2.56 -11.92
N ALA A 83 4.68 3.01 -12.32
CA ALA A 83 5.22 2.88 -13.67
C ALA A 83 6.58 2.16 -13.61
N GLU A 84 6.83 1.24 -14.54
CA GLU A 84 8.02 0.41 -14.56
C GLU A 84 8.67 0.37 -15.95
N TYR A 85 10.00 0.42 -15.96
CA TYR A 85 10.85 0.47 -17.13
C TYR A 85 12.08 -0.40 -16.89
N ALA A 86 11.98 -1.71 -17.12
CA ALA A 86 13.15 -2.58 -17.07
C ALA A 86 13.80 -2.82 -18.44
N ALA A 87 15.13 -2.80 -18.45
CA ALA A 87 15.93 -3.29 -19.55
C ALA A 87 15.97 -4.82 -19.45
N ASN A 88 15.02 -5.52 -20.06
CA ASN A 88 15.12 -6.97 -20.15
C ASN A 88 16.23 -7.33 -21.18
N PRO A 89 17.31 -8.03 -20.79
CA PRO A 89 18.42 -8.38 -21.69
C PRO A 89 18.01 -9.43 -22.71
N ALA A 90 16.90 -10.15 -22.48
CA ALA A 90 16.31 -11.01 -23.47
C ALA A 90 15.22 -10.25 -24.24
N LEU A 91 15.30 -10.32 -25.58
CA LEU A 91 14.12 -10.21 -26.44
C LEU A 91 12.96 -10.95 -25.76
N PRO A 92 11.81 -10.30 -25.58
CA PRO A 92 11.23 -9.31 -26.50
C PRO A 92 11.34 -7.83 -26.09
N PHE A 93 11.36 -6.97 -27.11
CA PHE A 93 10.95 -5.57 -27.00
C PHE A 93 9.63 -5.48 -26.21
N ARG A 94 9.46 -4.50 -25.34
CA ARG A 94 8.28 -4.43 -24.47
C ARG A 94 7.81 -3.00 -24.27
N THR A 95 6.52 -2.83 -23.99
CA THR A 95 6.02 -1.56 -23.48
C THR A 95 6.54 -1.31 -22.07
N PRO A 96 6.49 -0.05 -21.60
CA PRO A 96 6.52 0.23 -20.17
C PRO A 96 5.46 -0.58 -19.42
N GLY A 97 5.76 -0.92 -18.17
CA GLY A 97 4.84 -1.53 -17.24
C GLY A 97 4.02 -0.48 -16.50
N HIS A 98 2.75 -0.78 -16.27
CA HIS A 98 1.89 0.00 -15.39
C HIS A 98 1.16 -0.90 -14.41
N GLY A 99 0.93 -0.40 -13.21
CA GLY A 99 0.37 -1.23 -12.16
C GLY A 99 -0.06 -0.47 -10.93
N PHE A 100 -0.26 -1.24 -9.88
CA PHE A 100 -0.67 -0.78 -8.57
C PHE A 100 0.26 -1.32 -7.49
N TRP A 101 0.34 -0.59 -6.39
CA TRP A 101 1.00 -1.02 -5.17
C TRP A 101 0.12 -0.71 -3.96
N SER A 102 0.31 -1.45 -2.89
CA SER A 102 -0.34 -1.22 -1.59
C SER A 102 0.63 -1.51 -0.45
N ALA A 103 0.45 -0.82 0.68
CA ALA A 103 1.08 -1.23 1.94
C ALA A 103 0.23 -2.35 2.57
N ASP A 104 0.89 -3.42 3.02
CA ASP A 104 0.21 -4.64 3.46
C ASP A 104 0.10 -4.72 5.01
N GLY A 105 -0.20 -3.58 5.65
CA GLY A 105 -0.49 -3.52 7.09
C GLY A 105 0.72 -3.63 8.03
N GLY A 106 1.95 -3.76 7.49
CA GLY A 106 3.21 -3.75 8.22
C GLY A 106 4.09 -2.52 7.91
N ARG A 107 5.01 -2.17 8.82
CA ARG A 107 5.99 -1.10 8.57
C ARG A 107 7.04 -1.59 7.57
N GLY A 108 6.91 -1.17 6.32
CA GLY A 108 7.88 -1.49 5.26
C GLY A 108 7.49 -2.67 4.38
N ASP A 109 6.34 -3.30 4.62
CA ASP A 109 5.83 -4.38 3.78
C ASP A 109 4.82 -3.85 2.76
N TYR A 110 5.07 -4.14 1.49
CA TYR A 110 4.23 -3.72 0.38
C TYR A 110 4.00 -4.87 -0.59
N SER A 111 2.96 -4.75 -1.41
CA SER A 111 2.80 -5.58 -2.60
C SER A 111 2.69 -4.70 -3.83
N MET A 112 3.13 -5.23 -4.96
CA MET A 112 2.93 -4.60 -6.26
C MET A 112 2.45 -5.59 -7.30
N ARG A 113 1.62 -5.10 -8.21
CA ARG A 113 1.21 -5.83 -9.41
C ARG A 113 1.26 -4.90 -10.60
N PHE A 114 1.94 -5.30 -11.66
CA PHE A 114 1.99 -4.52 -12.88
C PHE A 114 1.91 -5.41 -14.11
N SER A 115 1.62 -4.79 -15.24
CA SER A 115 1.53 -5.47 -16.53
C SER A 115 2.23 -4.67 -17.61
N PHE A 116 2.81 -5.39 -18.56
CA PHE A 116 3.30 -4.85 -19.82
C PHE A 116 3.00 -5.79 -20.96
N MET A 117 3.18 -5.30 -22.19
CA MET A 117 3.05 -6.11 -23.39
C MET A 117 4.43 -6.40 -23.95
N PRO A 118 4.85 -7.68 -23.97
CA PRO A 118 5.98 -8.09 -24.79
C PRO A 118 5.59 -8.00 -26.28
N LEU A 119 6.57 -7.71 -27.13
CA LEU A 119 6.43 -7.41 -28.54
C LEU A 119 7.36 -8.31 -29.38
N THR A 120 6.91 -8.70 -30.55
CA THR A 120 7.80 -9.29 -31.56
C THR A 120 8.86 -8.27 -32.01
N PRO A 121 9.94 -8.68 -32.72
CA PRO A 121 10.87 -7.75 -33.34
C PRO A 121 10.23 -6.73 -34.30
N ALA A 122 9.06 -7.05 -34.85
CA ALA A 122 8.28 -6.14 -35.68
C ALA A 122 7.39 -5.17 -34.87
N GLY A 123 7.49 -5.18 -33.54
CA GLY A 123 6.70 -4.31 -32.65
C GLY A 123 5.27 -4.80 -32.38
N VAL A 124 4.91 -6.01 -32.82
CA VAL A 124 3.56 -6.57 -32.63
C VAL A 124 3.42 -7.17 -31.23
N PRO A 125 2.41 -6.78 -30.42
CA PRO A 125 2.18 -7.37 -29.10
C PRO A 125 1.87 -8.87 -29.17
N VAL A 126 2.53 -9.67 -28.32
CA VAL A 126 2.32 -11.14 -28.24
C VAL A 126 1.31 -11.53 -27.16
N GLY A 127 1.02 -10.61 -26.23
CA GLY A 127 0.14 -10.88 -25.10
C GLY A 127 0.35 -9.88 -23.97
N ARG A 128 0.08 -10.34 -22.74
CA ARG A 128 0.27 -9.56 -21.52
C ARG A 128 1.10 -10.36 -20.54
N LEU A 129 2.22 -9.78 -20.10
CA LEU A 129 2.98 -10.30 -18.98
C LEU A 129 2.54 -9.56 -17.72
N ARG A 130 2.10 -10.32 -16.72
CA ARG A 130 1.70 -9.81 -15.40
C ARG A 130 2.74 -10.21 -14.38
N VAL A 131 3.16 -9.26 -13.56
CA VAL A 131 4.11 -9.46 -12.47
C VAL A 131 3.40 -9.21 -11.15
N SER A 132 3.66 -10.03 -10.15
CA SER A 132 3.25 -9.82 -8.75
C SER A 132 4.47 -9.97 -7.85
N GLN A 133 4.69 -9.03 -6.96
CA GLN A 133 5.81 -9.04 -6.02
C GLN A 133 5.35 -8.61 -4.63
N MET A 134 5.96 -9.21 -3.61
CA MET A 134 5.99 -8.69 -2.25
C MET A 134 7.30 -7.95 -2.06
N ILE A 135 7.27 -6.80 -1.40
CA ILE A 135 8.40 -5.90 -1.20
C ILE A 135 8.61 -5.71 0.29
N GLN A 136 9.85 -5.83 0.72
CA GLN A 136 10.34 -5.43 2.03
C GLN A 136 11.25 -4.21 1.86
N LEU A 137 10.79 -3.06 2.31
CA LEU A 137 11.57 -1.82 2.37
C LEU A 137 12.35 -1.77 3.69
N ASN A 138 13.64 -1.47 3.61
CA ASN A 138 14.47 -1.31 4.80
C ASN A 138 13.93 -0.18 5.67
N ARG A 139 13.85 -0.42 6.98
CA ARG A 139 13.33 0.54 7.97
C ARG A 139 14.18 1.80 8.14
N PHE A 140 15.46 1.77 7.78
CA PHE A 140 16.42 2.85 8.01
C PHE A 140 17.13 3.33 6.76
N THR A 141 17.13 2.55 5.69
CA THR A 141 17.76 2.92 4.41
C THR A 141 16.71 3.05 3.31
N ASP A 142 17.15 3.62 2.19
CA ASP A 142 16.39 3.68 0.95
C ASP A 142 16.78 2.51 0.03
N GLU A 143 16.71 1.30 0.62
CA GLU A 143 16.95 0.03 -0.05
C GLU A 143 15.75 -0.89 0.16
N SER A 144 15.39 -1.65 -0.86
CA SER A 144 14.35 -2.68 -0.72
C SER A 144 14.76 -4.00 -1.38
N TYR A 145 14.10 -5.06 -0.92
CA TYR A 145 14.14 -6.38 -1.52
C TYR A 145 12.71 -6.77 -1.92
N SER A 146 12.54 -7.45 -3.04
CA SER A 146 11.25 -8.00 -3.45
C SER A 146 11.38 -9.41 -3.98
N SER A 147 10.29 -10.18 -3.89
CA SER A 147 10.18 -11.50 -4.51
C SER A 147 8.76 -11.80 -4.98
N GLY A 148 8.64 -12.67 -5.98
CA GLY A 148 7.35 -13.11 -6.46
C GLY A 148 7.41 -13.72 -7.86
N SER A 149 6.32 -13.62 -8.61
CA SER A 149 6.10 -14.36 -9.85
C SER A 149 5.69 -13.47 -11.03
N PHE A 150 5.79 -14.06 -12.22
CA PHE A 150 5.22 -13.53 -13.43
C PHE A 150 4.50 -14.60 -14.24
N ALA A 151 3.53 -14.17 -15.05
CA ALA A 151 2.86 -15.00 -16.04
C ALA A 151 2.63 -14.21 -17.33
N LEU A 152 3.06 -14.78 -18.46
CA LEU A 152 2.74 -14.33 -19.79
C LEU A 152 1.52 -15.08 -20.30
N THR A 153 0.46 -14.34 -20.62
CA THR A 153 -0.73 -14.87 -21.30
C THR A 153 -0.83 -14.31 -22.71
N ASN A 154 -1.27 -15.11 -23.68
CA ASN A 154 -1.75 -14.56 -24.95
C ASN A 154 -3.05 -13.76 -24.73
N PHE A 155 -3.55 -13.08 -25.77
CA PHE A 155 -4.78 -12.29 -25.65
C PHE A 155 -6.06 -13.12 -25.48
N ALA A 156 -6.01 -14.43 -25.73
CA ALA A 156 -7.09 -15.36 -25.40
C ALA A 156 -7.06 -15.85 -23.94
N GLY A 157 -6.05 -15.45 -23.15
CA GLY A 157 -5.91 -15.80 -21.74
C GLY A 157 -5.13 -17.10 -21.47
N ILE A 158 -4.61 -17.76 -22.50
CA ILE A 158 -3.78 -18.97 -22.34
C ILE A 158 -2.39 -18.56 -21.84
N VAL A 159 -1.92 -19.22 -20.78
CA VAL A 159 -0.56 -19.04 -20.25
C VAL A 159 0.45 -19.63 -21.24
N ILE A 160 1.41 -18.81 -21.67
CA ILE A 160 2.50 -19.20 -22.56
C ILE A 160 3.80 -19.44 -21.77
N ALA A 161 4.01 -18.67 -20.72
CA ALA A 161 5.18 -18.79 -19.85
C ALA A 161 4.87 -18.27 -18.45
N SER A 162 5.60 -18.77 -17.45
CA SER A 162 5.56 -18.29 -16.09
C SER A 162 6.91 -18.50 -15.41
N GLY A 163 7.18 -17.77 -14.34
CA GLY A 163 8.39 -17.95 -13.57
C GLY A 163 8.42 -17.07 -12.33
N CYS A 164 9.55 -17.10 -11.64
CA CYS A 164 9.77 -16.35 -10.42
C CYS A 164 10.95 -15.40 -10.58
N SER A 165 10.97 -14.36 -9.74
CA SER A 165 12.07 -13.42 -9.69
C SER A 165 12.21 -12.82 -8.30
N THR A 166 13.42 -12.38 -8.01
CA THR A 166 13.75 -11.52 -6.87
C THR A 166 14.28 -10.20 -7.39
N SER A 167 14.11 -9.11 -6.65
CA SER A 167 14.73 -7.83 -6.97
C SER A 167 15.36 -7.21 -5.73
N THR A 168 16.46 -6.49 -5.93
CA THR A 168 16.88 -5.42 -5.00
C THR A 168 16.54 -4.08 -5.63
N ALA A 169 16.38 -3.04 -4.83
CA ALA A 169 16.21 -1.68 -5.33
C ALA A 169 16.85 -0.64 -4.41
N VAL A 170 17.33 0.45 -5.01
CA VAL A 170 17.84 1.65 -4.32
C VAL A 170 17.12 2.88 -4.85
N ARG A 171 16.78 3.82 -3.97
CA ARG A 171 16.10 5.06 -4.37
C ARG A 171 17.04 5.95 -5.19
N LEU A 172 16.50 6.56 -6.24
CA LEU A 172 17.19 7.62 -6.97
C LEU A 172 17.23 8.91 -6.12
N ASN A 173 18.40 9.54 -6.05
CA ASN A 173 18.73 10.70 -5.24
C ASN A 173 18.85 12.00 -6.05
#